data_AF-A0AAV0L937-F1
#
_entry.id   AF-A0AAV0L937-F1
#
_cell.length_a   1.000
_cell.length_b   1.000
_cell.length_c   1.000
_cell.angle_alpha   90.00
_cell.angle_beta   90.00
_cell.angle_gamma   90.00
#
_symmetry.space_group_name_H-M   'P 1'
#
loop_
_entity.id
_entity.type
_entity.pdbx_description
1 polymer ?
#
loop_
_entity_poly.entity_id
_entity_poly.type
_entity_poly.pdbx_seq_one_letter_code
_entity_poly.pdbx_strand_id
1 'polypeptide(L)'
;MKLVCTFLSLPVPSKSSNFSEEQVNSLLSRSIPDYLEQRTLLKFLLVGCSGSGTSTIFKQAKILYKPIPFTEDERENIKLTIQSNVYGYLGILLEGRDRFEEETSSEAKKEQLSNQTDSTVTGDGSSNSSKTVYTIGPRLKSFSDWLLKTMVSGNLEAIFPAATREYAPLVEELWRDSAIQATYKRRSELEMLPKVASYFLERAVEILVPDYEPSDLDILYAEGVTSSNGLASLDFSFPQSTYDDHDEQLDSLLRYQLIRLQPRGIAENCKWLEMFEDIGMIIFCVSLSDYDQVSFDINGSPTNKMMQSRKFFETIVTHPTFEQMDVLLLLNKFDVFEGKMERVPLTKCEWFDDFHPIISHHRSTSNTRSPSLGQLGFHYVAVKFKRLYASLTGRKLFVSMVKALEPDSVDSSLKYAREIMKWEEERPNFSLSEYSIYSTEASSYSP
;
A
#
# COMPACT_ATOMS: atom_id res chain seq x y z
N MET A 1 -4.67 -15.07 -26.66
CA MET A 1 -3.39 -15.82 -26.77
C MET A 1 -2.39 -15.02 -27.59
N LYS A 2 -1.57 -14.21 -26.90
CA LYS A 2 -0.20 -13.75 -27.24
C LYS A 2 0.20 -12.67 -26.21
N LEU A 3 0.63 -13.15 -25.05
CA LEU A 3 1.27 -12.39 -23.97
C LEU A 3 2.63 -13.07 -23.81
N VAL A 4 3.64 -12.58 -24.54
CA VAL A 4 4.98 -13.19 -24.54
C VAL A 4 6.02 -12.08 -24.62
N CYS A 5 6.94 -12.12 -23.65
CA CYS A 5 8.24 -11.43 -23.57
C CYS A 5 8.30 -9.98 -23.05
N THR A 6 8.10 -9.82 -21.75
CA THR A 6 8.99 -8.98 -20.90
C THR A 6 9.47 -9.70 -19.62
N PHE A 7 9.06 -10.95 -19.39
CA PHE A 7 9.60 -11.78 -18.31
C PHE A 7 11.05 -12.16 -18.63
N LEU A 8 11.94 -12.01 -17.64
CA LEU A 8 13.39 -12.36 -17.62
C LEU A 8 14.40 -11.20 -17.56
N SER A 9 14.02 -9.99 -17.13
CA SER A 9 15.00 -9.10 -16.50
C SER A 9 14.99 -9.36 -14.98
N LEU A 10 16.05 -9.99 -14.48
CA LEU A 10 16.33 -10.00 -13.04
C LEU A 10 16.46 -8.54 -12.58
N PRO A 11 15.96 -8.18 -11.38
CA PRO A 11 16.10 -6.82 -10.86
C PRO A 11 17.58 -6.53 -10.57
N VAL A 12 18.27 -5.86 -11.50
CA VAL A 12 19.65 -5.41 -11.28
C VAL A 12 19.59 -4.09 -10.50
N PRO A 13 20.25 -3.98 -9.33
CA PRO A 13 20.41 -2.69 -8.67
C PRO A 13 21.12 -1.73 -9.62
N SER A 14 20.53 -0.56 -9.89
CA SER A 14 21.22 0.49 -10.62
C SER A 14 22.40 0.97 -9.79
N LYS A 15 23.63 0.80 -10.29
CA LYS A 15 24.79 1.54 -9.76
C LYS A 15 24.51 3.02 -9.96
N SER A 16 24.36 3.77 -8.87
CA SER A 16 24.22 5.22 -8.91
C SER A 16 25.44 5.83 -9.61
N SER A 17 25.20 6.52 -10.71
CA SER A 17 26.21 7.36 -11.35
C SER A 17 26.37 8.63 -10.51
N ASN A 18 27.49 8.75 -9.80
CA ASN A 18 27.89 10.01 -9.18
C ASN A 18 28.16 11.04 -10.29
N PHE A 19 27.33 12.07 -10.40
CA PHE A 19 27.66 13.27 -11.15
C PHE A 19 27.30 14.54 -10.34
N SER A 20 28.39 15.20 -9.93
CA SER A 20 28.58 16.62 -9.56
C SER A 20 27.66 17.26 -8.52
N GLU A 21 28.06 17.18 -7.25
CA GLU A 21 27.95 18.31 -6.30
C GLU A 21 29.36 18.91 -6.13
N GLU A 22 29.79 19.74 -7.08
CA GLU A 22 30.89 20.67 -6.85
C GLU A 22 30.32 21.98 -6.31
N GLN A 23 30.91 22.44 -5.19
CA GLN A 23 30.67 23.71 -4.49
C GLN A 23 29.55 23.69 -3.43
N VAL A 24 29.83 23.15 -2.25
CA VAL A 24 30.07 23.88 -0.98
C VAL A 24 30.56 22.85 0.05
N ASN A 25 31.88 22.60 0.12
CA ASN A 25 32.48 21.84 1.21
C ASN A 25 33.97 22.20 1.34
N SER A 26 34.26 23.44 1.71
CA SER A 26 35.58 23.80 2.24
C SER A 26 35.47 23.90 3.76
N LEU A 27 36.28 23.08 4.45
CA LEU A 27 36.45 22.99 5.92
C LEU A 27 35.54 21.97 6.62
N LEU A 28 35.68 20.67 6.30
CA LEU A 28 35.59 19.52 7.24
C LEU A 28 35.95 18.20 6.51
N SER A 29 36.97 18.20 5.65
CA SER A 29 37.42 16.98 4.97
C SER A 29 38.44 16.21 5.81
N ARG A 30 37.95 15.43 6.79
CA ARG A 30 38.69 14.24 7.25
C ARG A 30 38.04 13.05 6.56
N SER A 31 38.62 12.66 5.42
CA SER A 31 38.17 11.56 4.58
C SER A 31 37.94 10.29 5.40
N ILE A 32 36.68 9.93 5.60
CA ILE A 32 36.28 8.64 6.15
C ILE A 32 36.60 7.59 5.07
N PRO A 33 37.36 6.54 5.36
CA PRO A 33 37.65 5.50 4.37
C PRO A 33 36.38 4.70 4.00
N ASP A 34 36.24 4.31 2.73
CA ASP A 34 35.07 3.58 2.17
C ASP A 34 34.64 2.32 2.95
N TYR A 35 35.54 1.68 3.69
CA TYR A 35 35.22 0.53 4.55
C TYR A 35 34.46 0.89 5.83
N LEU A 36 34.59 2.12 6.34
CA LEU A 36 33.77 2.62 7.46
C LEU A 36 32.38 3.08 6.98
N GLU A 37 32.26 3.49 5.72
CA GLU A 37 30.96 3.83 5.10
C GLU A 37 30.04 2.60 4.96
N GLN A 38 30.60 1.41 4.70
CA GLN A 38 29.82 0.16 4.65
C GLN A 38 29.39 -0.33 6.04
N ARG A 39 30.15 -0.03 7.11
CA ARG A 39 29.78 -0.38 8.49
C ARG A 39 28.69 0.51 9.10
N THR A 40 28.31 1.59 8.42
CA THR A 40 27.33 2.57 8.90
C THR A 40 26.03 2.59 8.11
N LEU A 41 25.87 1.70 7.11
CA LEU A 41 24.67 1.59 6.29
C LEU A 41 23.80 0.40 6.74
N LEU A 42 22.65 0.71 7.34
CA LEU A 42 21.67 -0.29 7.75
C LEU A 42 20.53 -0.41 6.74
N LYS A 43 20.32 -1.60 6.18
CA LYS A 43 19.33 -1.83 5.13
C LYS A 43 18.05 -2.45 5.68
N PHE A 44 16.91 -1.82 5.40
CA PHE A 44 15.57 -2.33 5.66
C PHE A 44 14.95 -2.88 4.37
N LEU A 45 14.52 -4.13 4.38
CA LEU A 45 13.74 -4.69 3.27
C LEU A 45 12.23 -4.57 3.54
N LEU A 46 11.56 -3.64 2.85
CA LEU A 46 10.11 -3.45 2.90
C LEU A 46 9.40 -4.33 1.87
N VAL A 47 8.65 -5.30 2.36
CA VAL A 47 7.96 -6.31 1.55
C VAL A 47 6.52 -6.52 2.04
N GLY A 48 5.62 -6.92 1.16
CA GLY A 48 4.23 -7.22 1.50
C GLY A 48 3.41 -7.56 0.25
N CYS A 49 2.21 -8.11 0.44
CA CYS A 49 1.31 -8.38 -0.68
C CYS A 49 0.92 -7.09 -1.42
N SER A 50 0.49 -7.23 -2.68
CA SER A 50 -0.04 -6.10 -3.44
C SER A 50 -1.20 -5.44 -2.69
N GLY A 51 -1.19 -4.11 -2.59
CA GLY A 51 -2.21 -3.36 -1.85
C GLY A 51 -2.03 -3.32 -0.33
N SER A 52 -1.01 -3.97 0.25
CA SER A 52 -0.70 -3.90 1.70
C SER A 52 -0.33 -2.48 2.18
N GLY A 53 0.19 -1.65 1.28
CA GLY A 53 0.58 -0.26 1.54
C GLY A 53 2.09 -0.01 1.58
N THR A 54 2.92 -0.98 1.18
CA THR A 54 4.39 -0.79 1.04
C THR A 54 4.75 0.42 0.18
N SER A 55 4.03 0.64 -0.93
CA SER A 55 4.20 1.82 -1.79
C SER A 55 3.95 3.13 -1.06
N THR A 56 2.86 3.20 -0.30
CA THR A 56 2.45 4.38 0.46
C THR A 56 3.47 4.68 1.56
N ILE A 57 3.90 3.67 2.32
CA ILE A 57 4.93 3.80 3.36
C ILE A 57 6.25 4.31 2.76
N PHE A 58 6.67 3.75 1.62
CA PHE A 58 7.89 4.17 0.94
C PHE A 58 7.83 5.63 0.48
N LYS A 59 6.72 6.06 -0.14
CA LYS A 59 6.51 7.45 -0.54
C LYS A 59 6.47 8.40 0.68
N GLN A 60 5.79 7.99 1.75
CA GLN A 60 5.75 8.75 3.00
C GLN A 60 7.14 8.91 3.60
N ALA A 61 7.97 7.86 3.55
CA ALA A 61 9.37 7.93 3.97
C ALA A 61 10.19 8.89 3.09
N LYS A 62 9.98 8.92 1.77
CA LYS A 62 10.60 9.94 0.90
C LYS A 62 10.20 11.35 1.35
N ILE A 63 8.92 11.58 1.62
CA ILE A 63 8.39 12.88 2.09
C ILE A 63 8.99 13.28 3.44
N LEU A 64 9.13 12.34 4.37
CA LEU A 64 9.64 12.58 5.71
C LEU A 64 11.14 12.88 5.76
N TYR A 65 11.94 12.14 5.00
CA TYR A 65 13.40 12.12 5.21
C TYR A 65 14.24 12.69 4.07
N LYS A 66 13.64 13.07 2.93
CA LYS A 66 14.37 13.74 1.86
C LYS A 66 14.03 15.24 1.84
N PRO A 67 15.03 16.12 1.74
CA PRO A 67 14.79 17.54 1.47
C PRO A 67 14.00 17.77 0.19
N ILE A 68 14.26 16.95 -0.83
CA ILE A 68 13.52 16.91 -2.09
C ILE A 68 12.94 15.49 -2.24
N PRO A 69 11.67 15.26 -1.82
CA PRO A 69 11.05 13.93 -1.81
C PRO A 69 10.92 13.27 -3.19
N PHE A 70 10.65 14.07 -4.22
CA PHE A 70 10.48 13.63 -5.59
C PHE A 70 11.13 14.62 -6.52
N THR A 71 11.93 14.11 -7.47
CA THR A 71 12.50 14.95 -8.54
C THR A 71 11.40 15.45 -9.48
N GLU A 72 11.70 16.45 -10.30
CA GLU A 72 10.74 16.97 -11.29
C GLU A 72 10.26 15.87 -12.25
N ASP A 73 11.19 15.05 -12.76
CA ASP A 73 10.86 13.92 -13.62
C ASP A 73 9.99 12.87 -12.91
N GLU A 74 10.25 12.60 -11.62
CA GLU A 74 9.39 11.70 -10.83
C GLU A 74 7.99 12.29 -10.63
N ARG A 75 7.89 13.60 -10.32
CA ARG A 75 6.61 14.29 -10.14
C ARG A 75 5.79 14.30 -11.43
N GLU A 76 6.43 14.55 -12.57
CA GLU A 76 5.78 14.49 -13.88
C GLU A 76 5.32 13.07 -14.16
N ASN A 77 6.16 12.05 -13.97
CA ASN A 77 5.73 10.66 -14.16
C ASN A 77 4.56 10.25 -13.23
N ILE A 78 4.55 10.74 -11.99
CA ILE A 78 3.43 10.54 -11.05
C ILE A 78 2.16 11.21 -11.57
N LYS A 79 2.24 12.46 -12.01
CA LYS A 79 1.13 13.21 -12.61
C LYS A 79 0.53 12.44 -13.78
N LEU A 80 1.39 12.01 -14.71
CA LEU A 80 1.02 11.20 -15.87
C LEU A 80 0.30 9.91 -15.46
N THR A 81 0.82 9.21 -14.43
CA THR A 81 0.21 8.00 -13.87
C THR A 81 -1.17 8.28 -13.26
N ILE A 82 -1.31 9.35 -12.48
CA ILE A 82 -2.58 9.74 -11.86
C ILE A 82 -3.64 10.04 -12.94
N GLN A 83 -3.28 10.80 -13.98
CA GLN A 83 -4.19 11.11 -15.07
C GLN A 83 -4.63 9.85 -15.82
N SER A 84 -3.71 8.93 -16.13
CA SER A 84 -4.04 7.64 -16.74
C SER A 84 -4.95 6.79 -15.85
N ASN A 85 -4.72 6.79 -14.53
CA ASN A 85 -5.58 6.10 -13.56
C ASN A 85 -7.01 6.68 -13.55
N VAL A 86 -7.16 8.01 -13.63
CA VAL A 86 -8.48 8.65 -13.72
C VAL A 86 -9.27 8.15 -14.94
N TYR A 87 -8.64 8.03 -16.11
CA TYR A 87 -9.30 7.45 -17.29
C TYR A 87 -9.67 5.98 -17.08
N GLY A 88 -8.82 5.20 -16.41
CA GLY A 88 -9.15 3.82 -16.02
C GLY A 88 -10.39 3.75 -15.11
N TYR A 89 -10.46 4.62 -14.11
CA TYR A 89 -11.60 4.70 -13.19
C TYR A 89 -12.89 5.14 -13.87
N LEU A 90 -12.81 6.14 -14.77
CA LEU A 90 -13.93 6.58 -15.58
C LEU A 90 -14.44 5.44 -16.47
N GLY A 91 -13.54 4.69 -17.08
CA GLY A 91 -13.89 3.53 -17.87
C GLY A 91 -14.66 2.46 -17.08
N ILE A 92 -14.22 2.13 -15.86
CA ILE A 92 -14.94 1.21 -14.96
C ILE A 92 -16.33 1.77 -14.60
N LEU A 93 -16.45 3.09 -14.37
CA LEU A 93 -17.76 3.71 -14.16
C LEU A 93 -18.66 3.59 -15.39
N LEU A 94 -18.13 3.72 -16.61
CA LEU A 94 -18.91 3.62 -17.83
C LEU A 94 -19.39 2.19 -18.09
N GLU A 95 -18.54 1.20 -17.80
CA GLU A 95 -18.95 -0.21 -17.81
C GLU A 95 -20.04 -0.48 -16.78
N GLY A 96 -19.88 0.05 -15.56
CA GLY A 96 -20.90 0.00 -14.52
C GLY A 96 -22.23 0.64 -14.94
N ARG A 97 -22.18 1.77 -15.66
CA ARG A 97 -23.38 2.43 -16.22
C ARG A 97 -24.09 1.50 -17.20
N ASP A 98 -23.38 0.91 -18.15
CA ASP A 98 -24.00 0.00 -19.14
C ASP A 98 -24.67 -1.19 -18.43
N ARG A 99 -24.00 -1.77 -17.43
CA ARG A 99 -24.57 -2.84 -16.61
C ARG A 99 -25.86 -2.42 -15.90
N PHE A 100 -25.86 -1.25 -15.25
CA PHE A 100 -27.04 -0.74 -14.53
C PHE A 100 -28.20 -0.35 -15.46
N GLU A 101 -27.90 0.11 -16.67
CA GLU A 101 -28.93 0.37 -17.70
C GLU A 101 -29.61 -0.93 -18.15
N GLU A 102 -28.84 -1.99 -18.35
CA GLU A 102 -29.35 -3.33 -18.70
C GLU A 102 -30.20 -3.94 -17.57
N GLU A 103 -29.76 -3.80 -16.31
CA GLU A 103 -30.52 -4.22 -15.12
C GLU A 103 -31.89 -3.53 -15.07
N THR A 104 -31.90 -2.19 -15.14
CA THR A 104 -33.13 -1.37 -15.07
C THR A 104 -34.08 -1.68 -16.22
N SER A 105 -33.54 -1.87 -17.43
CA SER A 105 -34.32 -2.24 -18.62
C SER A 105 -34.94 -3.63 -18.50
N SER A 106 -34.23 -4.56 -17.84
CA SER A 106 -34.71 -5.92 -17.61
C SER A 106 -35.78 -5.98 -16.53
N GLU A 107 -35.67 -5.16 -15.49
CA GLU A 107 -36.69 -5.00 -14.44
C GLU A 107 -37.98 -4.42 -15.00
N ALA A 108 -37.90 -3.33 -15.78
CA ALA A 108 -39.06 -2.72 -16.43
C ALA A 108 -39.82 -3.71 -17.34
N LYS A 109 -39.09 -4.57 -18.09
CA LYS A 109 -39.71 -5.63 -18.91
C LYS A 109 -40.43 -6.69 -18.07
N LYS A 110 -39.88 -7.06 -16.91
CA LYS A 110 -40.50 -8.04 -15.99
C LYS A 110 -41.79 -7.48 -15.37
N GLU A 111 -41.79 -6.21 -14.96
CA GLU A 111 -42.97 -5.54 -14.41
C GLU A 111 -44.09 -5.37 -15.45
N GLN A 112 -43.73 -5.09 -16.71
CA GLN A 112 -44.71 -5.05 -17.80
C GLN A 112 -45.33 -6.43 -18.07
N LEU A 113 -44.56 -7.52 -17.92
CA LEU A 113 -45.08 -8.88 -18.07
C LEU A 113 -45.99 -9.30 -16.91
N SER A 114 -45.69 -8.88 -15.68
CA SER A 114 -46.54 -9.17 -14.50
C SER A 114 -47.85 -8.39 -14.48
N ASN A 115 -47.87 -7.18 -15.07
CA ASN A 115 -49.06 -6.34 -15.12
C ASN A 115 -50.01 -6.68 -16.30
N GLN A 116 -49.58 -7.50 -17.27
CA GLN A 116 -50.43 -7.96 -18.38
C GLN A 116 -51.39 -9.10 -18.00
N THR A 117 -51.24 -9.72 -16.83
CA THR A 117 -52.16 -10.77 -16.37
C THR A 117 -53.51 -10.26 -15.85
N ASP A 118 -53.74 -8.95 -15.74
CA ASP A 118 -54.97 -8.40 -15.12
C ASP A 118 -55.72 -7.31 -15.92
N SER A 119 -55.42 -7.09 -17.21
CA SER A 119 -56.24 -6.16 -18.01
C SER A 119 -56.22 -6.45 -19.53
N THR A 120 -57.39 -6.78 -20.05
CA THR A 120 -57.71 -6.83 -21.48
C THR A 120 -57.82 -5.42 -22.10
N VAL A 121 -57.01 -5.20 -23.14
CA VAL A 121 -57.21 -4.38 -24.36
C VAL A 121 -57.52 -2.87 -24.22
N THR A 122 -56.59 -2.03 -24.70
CA THR A 122 -56.70 -1.19 -25.92
C THR A 122 -55.40 -0.42 -26.11
N GLY A 123 -54.93 -0.30 -27.36
CA GLY A 123 -53.58 0.17 -27.69
C GLY A 123 -53.40 1.68 -27.80
N ASP A 124 -52.13 2.10 -27.73
CA ASP A 124 -51.53 2.97 -28.73
C ASP A 124 -50.01 2.73 -28.74
N GLY A 125 -49.47 2.48 -29.92
CA GLY A 125 -48.07 2.14 -30.16
C GLY A 125 -47.23 3.39 -30.33
N SER A 126 -46.85 4.02 -29.21
CA SER A 126 -45.72 4.95 -29.20
C SER A 126 -44.56 4.28 -28.49
N SER A 127 -43.60 3.76 -29.26
CA SER A 127 -42.30 3.31 -28.75
C SER A 127 -41.50 4.53 -28.29
N ASN A 128 -41.92 5.16 -27.20
CA ASN A 128 -41.03 6.03 -26.44
C ASN A 128 -39.93 5.10 -25.93
N SER A 129 -38.73 5.18 -26.52
CA SER A 129 -37.54 4.58 -25.94
C SER A 129 -37.49 5.09 -24.50
N SER A 130 -37.81 4.24 -23.54
CA SER A 130 -37.89 4.63 -22.14
C SER A 130 -36.50 5.08 -21.72
N LYS A 131 -36.26 6.40 -21.78
CA LYS A 131 -34.99 7.01 -21.38
C LYS A 131 -34.77 6.61 -19.94
N THR A 132 -33.77 5.78 -19.70
CA THR A 132 -33.41 5.39 -18.35
C THR A 132 -32.66 6.54 -17.70
N VAL A 133 -32.52 6.51 -16.37
CA VAL A 133 -31.65 7.45 -15.65
C VAL A 133 -30.18 7.33 -16.12
N TYR A 134 -29.83 6.21 -16.77
CA TYR A 134 -28.49 5.90 -17.26
C TYR A 134 -28.25 6.29 -18.72
N THR A 135 -29.25 6.84 -19.41
CA THR A 135 -29.11 7.28 -20.80
C THR A 135 -28.23 8.53 -20.91
N ILE A 136 -27.16 8.45 -21.70
CA ILE A 136 -26.25 9.57 -21.98
C ILE A 136 -26.44 10.13 -23.40
N GLY A 137 -26.05 11.39 -23.61
CA GLY A 137 -26.14 12.03 -24.92
C GLY A 137 -25.27 11.35 -26.01
N PRO A 138 -25.63 11.44 -27.30
CA PRO A 138 -24.93 10.71 -28.38
C PRO A 138 -23.41 10.98 -28.47
N ARG A 139 -23.00 12.23 -28.20
CA ARG A 139 -21.60 12.64 -28.17
C ARG A 139 -20.83 11.96 -27.03
N LEU A 140 -21.39 11.97 -25.82
CA LEU A 140 -20.82 11.28 -24.66
C LEU A 140 -20.84 9.76 -24.86
N LYS A 141 -21.84 9.22 -25.55
CA LYS A 141 -21.91 7.78 -25.86
C LYS A 141 -20.78 7.36 -26.80
N SER A 142 -20.51 8.15 -27.84
CA SER A 142 -19.38 7.89 -28.75
C SER A 142 -18.03 7.91 -28.02
N PHE A 143 -17.82 8.87 -27.11
CA PHE A 143 -16.63 8.91 -26.27
C PHE A 143 -16.55 7.71 -25.31
N SER A 144 -17.67 7.37 -24.67
CA SER A 144 -17.77 6.21 -23.77
C SER A 144 -17.40 4.91 -24.47
N ASP A 145 -17.96 4.66 -25.66
CA ASP A 145 -17.73 3.43 -26.41
C ASP A 145 -16.28 3.35 -26.89
N TRP A 146 -15.68 4.49 -27.27
CA TRP A 146 -14.26 4.57 -27.61
C TRP A 146 -13.35 4.26 -26.41
N LEU A 147 -13.65 4.82 -25.24
CA LEU A 147 -12.84 4.62 -24.03
C LEU A 147 -12.90 3.14 -23.58
N LEU A 148 -14.10 2.57 -23.55
CA LEU A 148 -14.30 1.15 -23.23
C LEU A 148 -13.58 0.24 -24.22
N LYS A 149 -13.69 0.50 -25.53
CA LYS A 149 -12.95 -0.24 -26.56
C LYS A 149 -11.44 -0.15 -26.37
N THR A 150 -10.95 1.03 -26.00
CA THR A 150 -9.53 1.28 -25.72
C THR A 150 -9.03 0.45 -24.53
N MET A 151 -9.81 0.40 -23.45
CA MET A 151 -9.50 -0.41 -22.27
C MET A 151 -9.45 -1.89 -22.59
N VAL A 152 -10.46 -2.42 -23.29
CA VAL A 152 -10.50 -3.82 -23.72
C VAL A 152 -9.31 -4.18 -24.62
N SER A 153 -8.85 -3.23 -25.42
CA SER A 153 -7.68 -3.41 -26.29
C SER A 153 -6.33 -3.33 -25.54
N GLY A 154 -6.33 -2.95 -24.26
CA GLY A 154 -5.11 -2.77 -23.47
C GLY A 154 -4.25 -1.57 -23.86
N ASN A 155 -4.78 -0.65 -24.66
CA ASN A 155 -4.03 0.49 -25.22
C ASN A 155 -4.16 1.77 -24.39
N LEU A 156 -4.69 1.68 -23.17
CA LEU A 156 -4.94 2.85 -22.33
C LEU A 156 -3.65 3.61 -21.99
N GLU A 157 -2.59 2.88 -21.61
CA GLU A 157 -1.26 3.44 -21.29
C GLU A 157 -0.54 4.04 -22.51
N ALA A 158 -0.93 3.63 -23.73
CA ALA A 158 -0.36 4.19 -24.96
C ALA A 158 -1.03 5.51 -25.38
N ILE A 159 -2.26 5.75 -24.92
CA ILE A 159 -3.08 6.91 -25.31
C ILE A 159 -3.02 7.98 -24.22
N PHE A 160 -3.14 7.56 -22.96
CA PHE A 160 -3.08 8.45 -21.83
C PHE A 160 -1.71 8.36 -21.17
N PRO A 161 -1.16 9.51 -20.77
CA PRO A 161 -1.83 10.82 -20.64
C PRO A 161 -1.69 11.76 -21.85
N ALA A 162 -1.04 11.37 -22.95
CA ALA A 162 -0.77 12.27 -24.08
C ALA A 162 -2.04 12.91 -24.66
N ALA A 163 -3.15 12.17 -24.68
CA ALA A 163 -4.44 12.66 -25.15
C ALA A 163 -5.30 13.36 -24.06
N THR A 164 -4.80 13.50 -22.82
CA THR A 164 -5.55 14.10 -21.71
C THR A 164 -6.10 15.48 -22.07
N ARG A 165 -5.30 16.34 -22.70
CA ARG A 165 -5.70 17.70 -23.09
C ARG A 165 -6.86 17.73 -24.09
N GLU A 166 -6.93 16.77 -24.99
CA GLU A 166 -7.98 16.70 -26.01
C GLU A 166 -9.31 16.25 -25.40
N TYR A 167 -9.26 15.29 -24.46
CA TYR A 167 -10.44 14.67 -23.88
C TYR A 167 -10.93 15.31 -22.58
N ALA A 168 -10.13 16.16 -21.91
CA ALA A 168 -10.50 16.82 -20.66
C ALA A 168 -11.87 17.54 -20.70
N PRO A 169 -12.24 18.30 -21.76
CA PRO A 169 -13.56 18.92 -21.84
C PRO A 169 -14.72 17.90 -21.92
N LEU A 170 -14.48 16.76 -22.58
CA LEU A 170 -15.47 15.68 -22.64
C LEU A 170 -15.62 14.99 -21.29
N VAL A 171 -14.53 14.84 -20.54
CA VAL A 171 -14.58 14.28 -19.19
C VAL A 171 -15.33 15.21 -18.23
N GLU A 172 -15.16 16.53 -18.35
CA GLU A 172 -15.93 17.50 -17.55
C GLU A 172 -17.44 17.39 -17.84
N GLU A 173 -17.82 17.32 -19.12
CA GLU A 173 -19.21 17.13 -19.54
C GLU A 173 -19.76 15.78 -19.05
N LEU A 174 -18.98 14.71 -19.19
CA LEU A 174 -19.32 13.36 -18.75
C LEU A 174 -19.52 13.29 -17.23
N TRP A 175 -18.63 13.89 -16.45
CA TRP A 175 -18.72 13.88 -14.98
C TRP A 175 -19.97 14.62 -14.48
N ARG A 176 -20.41 15.66 -15.18
CA ARG A 176 -21.64 16.40 -14.84
C ARG A 176 -22.93 15.70 -15.28
N ASP A 177 -22.85 14.68 -16.13
CA ASP A 177 -24.01 13.97 -16.64
C ASP A 177 -24.75 13.19 -15.53
N SER A 178 -26.08 13.26 -15.54
CA SER A 178 -26.92 12.62 -14.51
C SER A 178 -26.77 11.11 -14.46
N ALA A 179 -26.51 10.44 -15.59
CA ALA A 179 -26.30 9.00 -15.65
C ALA A 179 -25.01 8.61 -14.93
N ILE A 180 -23.94 9.38 -15.14
CA ILE A 180 -22.65 9.12 -14.49
C ILE A 180 -22.74 9.38 -13.00
N GLN A 181 -23.42 10.44 -12.59
CA GLN A 181 -23.68 10.72 -11.18
C GLN A 181 -24.57 9.65 -10.53
N ALA A 182 -25.57 9.12 -11.24
CA ALA A 182 -26.40 8.00 -10.76
C ALA A 182 -25.59 6.72 -10.59
N THR A 183 -24.70 6.40 -11.54
CA THR A 183 -23.78 5.26 -11.46
C THR A 183 -22.77 5.43 -10.32
N TYR A 184 -22.20 6.62 -10.14
CA TYR A 184 -21.24 6.92 -9.07
C TYR A 184 -21.85 6.77 -7.67
N LYS A 185 -23.16 7.05 -7.50
CA LYS A 185 -23.88 6.79 -6.24
C LYS A 185 -23.94 5.30 -5.89
N ARG A 186 -23.97 4.41 -6.90
CA ARG A 186 -23.95 2.94 -6.77
C ARG A 186 -22.53 2.36 -6.87
N ARG A 187 -21.47 3.17 -6.76
CA ARG A 187 -20.09 2.73 -6.95
C ARG A 187 -19.64 1.57 -6.05
N SER A 188 -20.27 1.38 -4.89
CA SER A 188 -19.98 0.24 -4.01
C SER A 188 -20.33 -1.12 -4.61
N GLU A 189 -21.17 -1.15 -5.64
CA GLU A 189 -21.54 -2.36 -6.39
C GLU A 189 -20.56 -2.66 -7.55
N LEU A 190 -19.58 -1.78 -7.78
CA LEU A 190 -18.56 -1.92 -8.83
C LEU A 190 -17.30 -2.58 -8.26
N GLU A 191 -17.23 -3.91 -8.34
CA GLU A 191 -16.13 -4.69 -7.75
C GLU A 191 -14.75 -4.32 -8.30
N MET A 192 -14.68 -3.95 -9.58
CA MET A 192 -13.45 -3.56 -10.26
C MET A 192 -12.99 -2.15 -9.91
N LEU A 193 -13.83 -1.31 -9.31
CA LEU A 193 -13.49 0.07 -8.99
C LEU A 193 -12.71 0.12 -7.66
N PRO A 194 -11.44 0.53 -7.66
CA PRO A 194 -10.67 0.62 -6.42
C PRO A 194 -11.28 1.67 -5.49
N LYS A 195 -11.19 1.46 -4.17
CA LYS A 195 -11.73 2.43 -3.19
C LYS A 195 -11.11 3.82 -3.35
N VAL A 196 -9.81 3.88 -3.66
CA VAL A 196 -9.08 5.13 -3.91
C VAL A 196 -9.62 5.89 -5.13
N ALA A 197 -10.32 5.23 -6.06
CA ALA A 197 -10.86 5.89 -7.23
C ALA A 197 -11.83 7.03 -6.86
N SER A 198 -12.55 6.94 -5.74
CA SER A 198 -13.45 8.01 -5.30
C SER A 198 -12.70 9.33 -5.07
N TYR A 199 -11.51 9.26 -4.46
CA TYR A 199 -10.66 10.43 -4.19
C TYR A 199 -10.26 11.15 -5.48
N PHE A 200 -9.90 10.41 -6.53
CA PHE A 200 -9.49 10.98 -7.81
C PHE A 200 -10.67 11.36 -8.71
N LEU A 201 -11.74 10.57 -8.72
CA LEU A 201 -12.93 10.83 -9.55
C LEU A 201 -13.64 12.11 -9.13
N GLU A 202 -13.77 12.37 -7.83
CA GLU A 202 -14.36 13.60 -7.29
C GLU A 202 -13.58 14.86 -7.70
N ARG A 203 -12.30 14.70 -8.04
CA ARG A 203 -11.40 15.75 -8.53
C ARG A 203 -11.00 15.58 -10.00
N ALA A 204 -11.70 14.74 -10.76
CA ALA A 204 -11.28 14.40 -12.13
C ALA A 204 -11.10 15.63 -13.03
N VAL A 205 -11.99 16.61 -12.92
CA VAL A 205 -11.90 17.86 -13.70
C VAL A 205 -10.67 18.68 -13.34
N GLU A 206 -10.31 18.73 -12.06
CA GLU A 206 -9.10 19.41 -11.57
C GLU A 206 -7.82 18.68 -12.01
N ILE A 207 -7.80 17.34 -11.91
CA ILE A 207 -6.62 16.51 -12.20
C ILE A 207 -6.27 16.48 -13.70
N LEU A 208 -7.28 16.56 -14.57
CA LEU A 208 -7.10 16.42 -16.01
C LEU A 208 -6.73 17.75 -16.72
N VAL A 209 -6.55 18.84 -15.97
CA VAL A 209 -6.03 20.09 -16.56
C VAL A 209 -4.52 19.96 -16.83
N PRO A 210 -3.97 20.63 -17.86
CA PRO A 210 -2.55 20.52 -18.21
C PRO A 210 -1.59 20.95 -17.08
N ASP A 211 -1.97 21.96 -16.31
CA ASP A 211 -1.15 22.56 -15.25
C ASP A 211 -1.39 21.92 -13.88
N TYR A 212 -2.01 20.73 -13.84
CA TYR A 212 -2.20 19.98 -12.60
C TYR A 212 -0.83 19.58 -12.01
N GLU A 213 -0.61 19.95 -10.75
CA GLU A 213 0.54 19.53 -9.95
C GLU A 213 0.06 18.63 -8.81
N PRO A 214 0.51 17.35 -8.75
CA PRO A 214 0.10 16.44 -7.69
C PRO A 214 0.54 16.94 -6.31
N SER A 215 -0.42 17.04 -5.39
CA SER A 215 -0.12 17.24 -3.97
C SER A 215 0.54 16.00 -3.37
N ASP A 216 1.18 16.14 -2.21
CA ASP A 216 1.77 14.98 -1.50
C ASP A 216 0.70 13.92 -1.19
N LEU A 217 -0.54 14.32 -0.91
CA LEU A 217 -1.65 13.39 -0.71
C LEU A 217 -2.02 12.65 -2.00
N ASP A 218 -2.03 13.34 -3.15
CA ASP A 218 -2.22 12.73 -4.47
C ASP A 218 -1.14 11.68 -4.74
N ILE A 219 0.12 12.04 -4.46
CA ILE A 219 1.27 11.15 -4.62
C ILE A 219 1.12 9.91 -3.72
N LEU A 220 0.70 10.07 -2.46
CA LEU A 220 0.49 8.97 -1.53
C LEU A 220 -0.60 8.00 -2.01
N TYR A 221 -1.73 8.52 -2.49
CA TYR A 221 -2.84 7.73 -3.03
C TYR A 221 -2.55 7.08 -4.38
N ALA A 222 -1.65 7.64 -5.19
CA ALA A 222 -1.39 7.17 -6.55
C ALA A 222 -0.86 5.73 -6.58
N GLU A 223 -1.67 4.77 -7.01
CA GLU A 223 -1.22 3.40 -7.23
C GLU A 223 -0.46 3.29 -8.57
N GLY A 224 0.44 2.31 -8.70
CA GLY A 224 1.14 2.04 -9.96
C GLY A 224 2.38 2.88 -10.28
N VAL A 225 2.66 3.93 -9.51
CA VAL A 225 3.78 4.90 -9.69
C VAL A 225 5.21 4.29 -9.70
N THR A 226 5.38 3.01 -9.37
CA THR A 226 6.72 2.42 -9.19
C THR A 226 7.34 2.01 -10.51
N SER A 227 8.67 2.06 -10.60
CA SER A 227 9.49 1.54 -11.69
C SER A 227 9.04 0.14 -12.15
N SER A 228 9.17 -0.13 -13.45
CA SER A 228 8.73 -1.35 -14.13
C SER A 228 9.34 -2.65 -13.56
N ASN A 229 10.49 -2.55 -12.87
CA ASN A 229 11.17 -3.67 -12.23
C ASN A 229 10.67 -3.98 -10.80
N GLY A 230 9.76 -3.17 -10.25
CA GLY A 230 9.20 -3.38 -8.91
C GLY A 230 10.16 -3.13 -7.74
N LEU A 231 11.35 -2.57 -8.00
CA LEU A 231 12.38 -2.28 -7.01
C LEU A 231 12.57 -0.75 -6.87
N ALA A 232 12.55 -0.27 -5.63
CA ALA A 232 12.89 1.11 -5.31
C ALA A 232 13.72 1.17 -4.01
N SER A 233 14.71 2.06 -3.95
CA SER A 233 15.52 2.29 -2.76
C SER A 233 15.48 3.74 -2.32
N LEU A 234 15.58 3.96 -1.02
CA LEU A 234 15.61 5.27 -0.38
C LEU A 234 16.70 5.28 0.69
N ASP A 235 17.72 6.10 0.49
CA ASP A 235 18.74 6.34 1.51
C ASP A 235 18.35 7.54 2.38
N PHE A 236 18.45 7.42 3.70
CA PHE A 236 18.06 8.46 4.64
C PHE A 236 18.81 8.37 5.97
N SER A 237 18.73 9.42 6.77
CA SER A 237 19.12 9.43 8.19
C SER A 237 17.96 9.93 9.02
N PHE A 238 17.87 9.47 10.28
CA PHE A 238 16.87 10.00 11.19
C PHE A 238 17.31 11.38 11.69
N PRO A 239 16.38 12.35 11.84
CA PRO A 239 16.70 13.63 12.45
C PRO A 239 17.26 13.43 13.86
N GLN A 240 18.29 14.19 14.20
CA GLN A 240 18.93 14.14 15.51
C GLN A 240 17.92 14.54 16.60
N SER A 241 17.88 13.78 17.69
CA SER A 241 17.07 14.16 18.84
C SER A 241 17.73 15.39 19.49
N THR A 242 16.95 16.35 19.96
CA THR A 242 17.48 17.56 20.63
C THR A 242 17.77 17.32 22.11
N TYR A 243 17.67 16.07 22.58
CA TYR A 243 17.93 15.71 23.96
C TYR A 243 19.38 15.24 24.11
N ASP A 244 20.11 16.01 24.90
CA ASP A 244 21.57 16.04 25.06
C ASP A 244 22.09 14.84 25.87
N ASP A 245 21.85 13.60 25.40
CA ASP A 245 22.46 12.39 25.98
C ASP A 245 23.77 12.05 25.26
N HIS A 246 24.85 11.97 26.04
CA HIS A 246 26.23 11.84 25.58
C HIS A 246 26.57 10.56 24.79
N ASP A 247 25.61 9.66 24.54
CA ASP A 247 25.75 8.44 23.74
C ASP A 247 25.31 8.59 22.26
N GLU A 248 24.65 9.69 21.86
CA GLU A 248 24.10 9.87 20.50
C GLU A 248 25.12 10.32 19.41
N GLN A 249 26.40 10.54 19.75
CA GLN A 249 27.37 11.04 18.76
C GLN A 249 27.68 10.04 17.63
N LEU A 250 27.57 8.74 17.88
CA LEU A 250 27.74 7.70 16.84
C LEU A 250 26.47 7.56 15.98
N ASP A 251 25.31 7.86 16.55
CA ASP A 251 24.00 7.68 15.94
C ASP A 251 23.76 8.66 14.78
N SER A 252 24.37 9.85 14.86
CA SER A 252 24.34 10.86 13.79
C SER A 252 25.08 10.44 12.51
N LEU A 253 25.90 9.37 12.55
CA LEU A 253 26.63 8.84 11.39
C LEU A 253 25.92 7.66 10.72
N LEU A 254 24.90 7.08 11.34
CA LEU A 254 24.18 5.93 10.78
C LEU A 254 23.31 6.37 9.60
N ARG A 255 23.54 5.72 8.45
CA ARG A 255 22.72 5.85 7.26
C ARG A 255 21.80 4.64 7.17
N TYR A 256 20.57 4.86 6.74
CA TYR A 256 19.58 3.82 6.54
C TYR A 256 19.21 3.76 5.06
N GLN A 257 19.00 2.56 4.56
CA GLN A 257 18.48 2.34 3.22
C GLN A 257 17.19 1.52 3.31
N LEU A 258 16.07 2.15 2.96
CA LEU A 258 14.80 1.46 2.80
C LEU A 258 14.69 0.93 1.37
N ILE A 259 14.69 -0.39 1.22
CA ILE A 259 14.53 -1.07 -0.07
C ILE A 259 13.10 -1.60 -0.13
N ARG A 260 12.28 -1.05 -1.00
CA ARG A 260 10.95 -1.58 -1.29
C ARG A 260 11.02 -2.56 -2.45
N LEU A 261 10.45 -3.73 -2.25
CA LEU A 261 10.19 -4.67 -3.33
C LEU A 261 8.69 -4.94 -3.50
N GLN A 262 8.24 -4.89 -4.76
CA GLN A 262 6.94 -5.40 -5.18
C GLN A 262 7.13 -6.71 -5.95
N PRO A 263 6.71 -7.87 -5.40
CA PRO A 263 6.78 -9.14 -6.11
C PRO A 263 5.68 -9.19 -7.20
N ARG A 264 5.94 -8.62 -8.38
CA ARG A 264 5.09 -8.80 -9.57
C ARG A 264 5.65 -9.94 -10.43
N GLY A 265 4.96 -11.07 -10.46
CA GLY A 265 5.33 -12.20 -11.34
C GLY A 265 6.68 -12.85 -11.02
N ILE A 266 7.27 -12.56 -9.86
CA ILE A 266 8.57 -13.11 -9.46
C ILE A 266 8.33 -14.39 -8.67
N ALA A 267 8.50 -15.50 -9.40
CA ALA A 267 8.65 -16.90 -9.00
C ALA A 267 8.23 -17.29 -7.58
N GLU A 268 7.36 -18.30 -7.52
CA GLU A 268 6.83 -19.03 -6.36
C GLU A 268 7.86 -19.46 -5.30
N ASN A 269 9.16 -19.34 -5.59
CA ASN A 269 10.26 -19.77 -4.73
C ASN A 269 11.10 -18.61 -4.15
N CYS A 270 10.70 -17.35 -4.36
CA CYS A 270 11.37 -16.19 -3.75
C CYS A 270 12.89 -16.06 -3.97
N LYS A 271 13.44 -16.66 -5.03
CA LYS A 271 14.89 -16.65 -5.36
C LYS A 271 15.53 -15.25 -5.46
N TRP A 272 14.72 -14.23 -5.68
CA TRP A 272 15.16 -12.83 -5.68
C TRP A 272 15.66 -12.37 -4.31
N LEU A 273 15.24 -13.03 -3.22
CA LEU A 273 15.71 -12.74 -1.87
C LEU A 273 17.23 -12.96 -1.74
N GLU A 274 17.79 -13.88 -2.53
CA GLU A 274 19.23 -14.16 -2.59
C GLU A 274 20.03 -13.03 -3.28
N MET A 275 19.37 -12.08 -3.94
CA MET A 275 20.03 -10.96 -4.61
C MET A 275 20.36 -9.79 -3.67
N PHE A 276 19.82 -9.82 -2.45
CA PHE A 276 20.02 -8.75 -1.48
C PHE A 276 21.06 -9.17 -0.44
N GLU A 277 22.25 -8.62 -0.56
CA GLU A 277 23.31 -8.76 0.44
C GLU A 277 23.17 -7.69 1.54
N ASP A 278 23.51 -8.07 2.77
CA ASP A 278 23.56 -7.21 3.96
C ASP A 278 22.21 -6.54 4.32
N ILE A 279 21.09 -7.24 4.18
CA ILE A 279 19.83 -6.79 4.80
C ILE A 279 19.97 -6.90 6.32
N GLY A 280 19.74 -5.79 7.02
CA GLY A 280 19.76 -5.77 8.48
C GLY A 280 18.45 -6.22 9.11
N MET A 281 17.31 -5.86 8.51
CA MET A 281 16.00 -6.23 9.03
C MET A 281 14.94 -6.30 7.93
N ILE A 282 13.98 -7.22 8.06
CA ILE A 282 12.78 -7.27 7.20
C ILE A 282 11.67 -6.44 7.84
N ILE A 283 11.08 -5.55 7.06
CA ILE A 283 9.83 -4.86 7.39
C ILE A 283 8.71 -5.47 6.53
N PHE A 284 7.91 -6.34 7.13
CA PHE A 284 6.81 -7.01 6.43
C PHE A 284 5.50 -6.25 6.65
N CYS A 285 4.84 -5.80 5.58
CA CYS A 285 3.61 -5.01 5.64
C CYS A 285 2.37 -5.84 5.32
N VAL A 286 1.34 -5.73 6.17
CA VAL A 286 0.03 -6.38 6.03
C VAL A 286 -1.06 -5.31 6.07
N SER A 287 -2.02 -5.36 5.15
CA SER A 287 -3.24 -4.56 5.24
C SER A 287 -4.21 -5.24 6.21
N LEU A 288 -4.47 -4.62 7.36
CA LEU A 288 -5.48 -5.10 8.29
C LEU A 288 -6.85 -5.17 7.63
N SER A 289 -7.15 -4.24 6.72
CA SER A 289 -8.46 -4.15 6.05
C SER A 289 -8.76 -5.30 5.06
N ASP A 290 -7.86 -6.26 4.87
CA ASP A 290 -7.98 -7.34 3.90
C ASP A 290 -8.67 -8.60 4.46
N TYR A 291 -9.03 -8.63 5.75
CA TYR A 291 -9.61 -9.81 6.42
C TYR A 291 -10.93 -10.29 5.83
N ASP A 292 -11.70 -9.42 5.19
CA ASP A 292 -12.99 -9.71 4.54
C ASP A 292 -12.91 -9.60 3.01
N GLN A 293 -11.74 -9.32 2.45
CA GLN A 293 -11.56 -9.13 1.02
C GLN A 293 -11.12 -10.42 0.35
N VAL A 294 -11.63 -10.63 -0.86
CA VAL A 294 -11.29 -11.77 -1.71
C VAL A 294 -10.52 -11.29 -2.93
N SER A 295 -9.63 -12.12 -3.42
CA SER A 295 -9.01 -11.99 -4.75
C SER A 295 -9.10 -13.33 -5.46
N PHE A 296 -9.02 -13.29 -6.78
CA PHE A 296 -9.09 -14.49 -7.61
C PHE A 296 -7.68 -14.87 -8.05
N ASP A 297 -7.34 -16.15 -7.89
CA ASP A 297 -6.09 -16.67 -8.45
C ASP A 297 -6.21 -16.85 -9.98
N ILE A 298 -5.13 -17.33 -10.61
CA ILE A 298 -5.07 -17.57 -12.07
C ILE A 298 -6.13 -18.60 -12.51
N ASN A 299 -6.56 -19.48 -11.60
CA ASN A 299 -7.56 -20.51 -11.85
C ASN A 299 -9.00 -20.01 -11.57
N GLY A 300 -9.15 -18.74 -11.19
CA GLY A 300 -10.44 -18.14 -10.83
C GLY A 300 -10.98 -18.56 -9.46
N SER A 301 -10.15 -19.20 -8.62
CA SER A 301 -10.54 -19.60 -7.28
C SER A 301 -10.50 -18.39 -6.33
N PRO A 302 -11.61 -18.09 -5.63
CA PRO A 302 -11.62 -17.02 -4.64
C PRO A 302 -10.74 -17.39 -3.46
N THR A 303 -9.81 -16.49 -3.10
CA THR A 303 -8.95 -16.62 -1.93
C THR A 303 -9.00 -15.34 -1.09
N ASN A 304 -9.18 -15.49 0.22
CA ASN A 304 -9.15 -14.38 1.16
C ASN A 304 -7.77 -13.69 1.15
N LYS A 305 -7.73 -12.36 1.02
CA LYS A 305 -6.48 -11.60 0.90
C LYS A 305 -5.62 -11.65 2.17
N MET A 306 -6.22 -11.70 3.36
CA MET A 306 -5.46 -11.91 4.60
C MET A 306 -4.80 -13.29 4.63
N MET A 307 -5.45 -14.33 4.10
CA MET A 307 -4.86 -15.66 3.97
C MET A 307 -3.69 -15.69 2.98
N GLN A 308 -3.79 -14.94 1.88
CA GLN A 308 -2.65 -14.75 0.98
C GLN A 308 -1.49 -14.03 1.66
N SER A 309 -1.78 -12.98 2.43
CA SER A 309 -0.77 -12.26 3.20
C SER A 309 -0.09 -13.14 4.24
N ARG A 310 -0.85 -14.03 4.90
CA ARG A 310 -0.31 -15.03 5.81
C ARG A 310 0.62 -16.00 5.07
N LYS A 311 0.18 -16.61 3.97
CA LYS A 311 1.00 -17.55 3.19
C LYS A 311 2.29 -16.90 2.67
N PHE A 312 2.20 -15.64 2.24
CA PHE A 312 3.38 -14.89 1.80
C PHE A 312 4.33 -14.59 2.97
N PHE A 313 3.80 -14.21 4.13
CA PHE A 313 4.60 -14.05 5.34
C PHE A 313 5.33 -15.33 5.72
N GLU A 314 4.64 -16.48 5.74
CA GLU A 314 5.23 -17.80 5.99
C GLU A 314 6.40 -18.04 5.02
N THR A 315 6.19 -17.81 3.72
CA THR A 315 7.21 -18.00 2.68
C THR A 315 8.46 -17.15 2.92
N ILE A 316 8.30 -15.87 3.32
CA ILE A 316 9.42 -14.96 3.58
C ILE A 316 10.19 -15.41 4.84
N VAL A 317 9.51 -15.68 5.95
CA VAL A 317 10.18 -15.92 7.24
C VAL A 317 10.80 -17.31 7.35
N THR A 318 10.38 -18.28 6.52
CA THR A 318 11.00 -19.61 6.44
C THR A 318 12.10 -19.68 5.39
N HIS A 319 12.35 -18.61 4.62
CA HIS A 319 13.38 -18.64 3.59
C HIS A 319 14.78 -18.62 4.22
N PRO A 320 15.72 -19.50 3.79
CA PRO A 320 17.03 -19.65 4.44
C PRO A 320 17.83 -18.35 4.59
N THR A 321 17.72 -17.45 3.60
CA THR A 321 18.37 -16.12 3.64
C THR A 321 18.01 -15.29 4.89
N PHE A 322 16.88 -15.54 5.54
CA PHE A 322 16.37 -14.74 6.67
C PHE A 322 16.34 -15.45 8.02
N GLU A 323 16.90 -16.66 8.11
CA GLU A 323 16.80 -17.48 9.33
C GLU A 323 17.23 -16.72 10.61
N GLN A 324 18.25 -15.86 10.49
CA GLN A 324 18.82 -15.06 11.58
C GLN A 324 18.44 -13.57 11.55
N MET A 325 17.65 -13.11 10.58
CA MET A 325 17.25 -11.70 10.51
C MET A 325 16.03 -11.39 11.37
N ASP A 326 16.03 -10.22 12.00
CA ASP A 326 14.86 -9.73 12.72
C ASP A 326 13.76 -9.29 11.74
N VAL A 327 12.51 -9.42 12.20
CA VAL A 327 11.32 -9.09 11.41
C VAL A 327 10.43 -8.13 12.18
N LEU A 328 10.17 -6.98 11.57
CA LEU A 328 9.15 -6.04 11.99
C LEU A 328 7.90 -6.19 11.11
N LEU A 329 6.79 -6.61 11.72
CA LEU A 329 5.48 -6.65 11.09
C LEU A 329 4.79 -5.28 11.21
N LEU A 330 4.48 -4.66 10.09
CA LEU A 330 3.61 -3.49 10.02
C LEU A 330 2.18 -3.93 9.72
N LEU A 331 1.29 -3.73 10.68
CA LEU A 331 -0.15 -3.92 10.51
C LEU A 331 -0.76 -2.57 10.08
N ASN A 332 -0.83 -2.37 8.77
CA ASN A 332 -1.20 -1.12 8.12
C ASN A 332 -2.72 -1.00 7.89
N LYS A 333 -3.17 0.20 7.54
CA LYS A 333 -4.57 0.58 7.30
C LYS A 333 -5.43 0.40 8.55
N PHE A 334 -4.87 0.72 9.72
CA PHE A 334 -5.58 0.63 10.99
C PHE A 334 -6.82 1.55 11.01
N ASP A 335 -6.72 2.74 10.42
CA ASP A 335 -7.83 3.68 10.22
C ASP A 335 -9.02 3.04 9.48
N VAL A 336 -8.76 2.36 8.36
CA VAL A 336 -9.79 1.65 7.60
C VAL A 336 -10.32 0.45 8.37
N PHE A 337 -9.43 -0.28 9.06
CA PHE A 337 -9.77 -1.46 9.84
C PHE A 337 -10.67 -1.12 11.04
N GLU A 338 -10.35 -0.06 11.78
CA GLU A 338 -11.10 0.39 12.95
C GLU A 338 -12.53 0.74 12.57
N GLY A 339 -12.73 1.52 11.50
CA GLY A 339 -14.08 1.83 11.01
C GLY A 339 -14.84 0.60 10.47
N LYS A 340 -14.13 -0.38 9.90
CA LYS A 340 -14.73 -1.59 9.32
C LYS A 340 -15.14 -2.62 10.38
N MET A 341 -14.37 -2.74 11.46
CA MET A 341 -14.61 -3.68 12.56
C MET A 341 -15.98 -3.52 13.22
N GLU A 342 -16.54 -2.31 13.20
CA GLU A 342 -17.89 -2.02 13.71
C GLU A 342 -19.02 -2.58 12.82
N ARG A 343 -18.71 -2.98 11.59
CA ARG A 343 -19.71 -3.40 10.58
C ARG A 343 -19.50 -4.82 10.08
N VAL A 344 -18.25 -5.26 9.97
CA VAL A 344 -17.88 -6.56 9.44
C VAL A 344 -17.05 -7.31 10.50
N PRO A 345 -17.54 -8.44 11.04
CA PRO A 345 -16.83 -9.15 12.09
C PRO A 345 -15.52 -9.76 11.57
N LEU A 346 -14.49 -9.80 12.42
CA LEU A 346 -13.17 -10.33 12.08
C LEU A 346 -13.22 -11.82 11.69
N THR A 347 -14.21 -12.55 12.22
CA THR A 347 -14.49 -13.97 11.95
C THR A 347 -14.85 -14.27 10.49
N LYS A 348 -15.02 -13.25 9.64
CA LYS A 348 -15.09 -13.43 8.18
C LYS A 348 -13.81 -13.98 7.57
N CYS A 349 -12.67 -13.79 8.24
CA CYS A 349 -11.44 -14.48 7.89
C CYS A 349 -11.39 -15.83 8.60
N GLU A 350 -11.18 -16.91 7.86
CA GLU A 350 -11.08 -18.27 8.41
C GLU A 350 -9.98 -18.45 9.46
N TRP A 351 -8.94 -17.61 9.44
CA TRP A 351 -7.87 -17.67 10.44
C TRP A 351 -8.22 -17.01 11.79
N PHE A 352 -9.31 -16.25 11.81
CA PHE A 352 -9.76 -15.43 12.94
C PHE A 352 -11.16 -15.84 13.42
N ASP A 353 -11.61 -17.06 13.11
CA ASP A 353 -12.92 -17.61 13.47
C ASP A 353 -13.16 -17.69 14.99
N ASP A 354 -12.10 -17.80 15.77
CA ASP A 354 -12.07 -17.81 17.23
C ASP A 354 -12.04 -16.42 17.90
N PHE A 355 -12.14 -15.33 17.14
CA PHE A 355 -12.16 -13.97 17.71
C PHE A 355 -13.52 -13.62 18.35
N HIS A 356 -13.55 -13.66 19.69
CA HIS A 356 -14.73 -13.34 20.50
C HIS A 356 -14.38 -12.29 21.57
N PRO A 357 -14.41 -10.98 21.24
CA PRO A 357 -14.03 -9.93 22.19
C PRO A 357 -15.08 -9.79 23.29
N ILE A 358 -14.64 -9.79 24.55
CA ILE A 358 -15.50 -9.49 25.70
C ILE A 358 -15.65 -7.97 25.77
N ILE A 359 -16.78 -7.45 25.30
CA ILE A 359 -17.08 -6.02 25.37
C ILE A 359 -17.78 -5.74 26.70
N SER A 360 -17.16 -4.95 27.58
CA SER A 360 -17.84 -4.47 28.78
C SER A 360 -18.93 -3.46 28.38
N HIS A 361 -20.19 -3.80 28.65
CA HIS A 361 -21.34 -2.93 28.38
C HIS A 361 -21.43 -1.72 29.34
N HIS A 362 -20.60 -1.65 30.37
CA HIS A 362 -20.50 -0.48 31.25
C HIS A 362 -19.54 0.58 30.68
N ARG A 363 -19.88 1.12 29.51
CA ARG A 363 -19.28 2.39 29.04
C ARG A 363 -19.87 3.54 29.86
N SER A 364 -19.40 3.68 31.10
CA SER A 364 -19.62 4.91 31.86
C SER A 364 -18.96 6.06 31.11
N THR A 365 -19.68 7.15 30.92
CA THR A 365 -19.28 8.39 30.22
C THR A 365 -18.06 9.10 30.81
N SER A 366 -17.40 8.51 31.82
CA SER A 366 -16.30 9.10 32.58
C SER A 366 -14.95 8.36 32.51
N ASN A 367 -14.80 7.25 31.76
CA ASN A 367 -13.52 6.53 31.66
C ASN A 367 -13.09 6.28 30.21
N THR A 368 -12.19 7.12 29.72
CA THR A 368 -11.56 7.10 28.38
C THR A 368 -10.54 5.97 28.15
N ARG A 369 -10.59 4.87 28.91
CA ARG A 369 -9.51 3.85 28.94
C ARG A 369 -9.89 2.44 28.46
N SER A 370 -11.12 2.19 28.02
CA SER A 370 -11.46 0.89 27.42
C SER A 370 -11.00 0.85 25.95
N PRO A 371 -10.27 -0.19 25.52
CA PRO A 371 -9.80 -0.27 24.14
C PRO A 371 -10.98 -0.35 23.15
N SER A 372 -10.84 0.28 21.98
CA SER A 372 -11.81 0.17 20.88
C SER A 372 -11.86 -1.28 20.35
N LEU A 373 -12.96 -1.64 19.67
CA LEU A 373 -13.05 -2.95 19.01
C LEU A 373 -11.93 -3.12 17.98
N GLY A 374 -11.59 -2.04 17.27
CA GLY A 374 -10.42 -1.99 16.38
C GLY A 374 -9.10 -2.28 17.10
N GLN A 375 -8.87 -1.68 18.27
CA GLN A 375 -7.67 -1.96 19.07
C GLN A 375 -7.60 -3.42 19.56
N LEU A 376 -8.72 -3.97 20.03
CA LEU A 376 -8.81 -5.39 20.40
C LEU A 376 -8.52 -6.30 19.19
N GLY A 377 -9.11 -6.00 18.03
CA GLY A 377 -8.86 -6.70 16.78
C GLY A 377 -7.39 -6.63 16.34
N PHE A 378 -6.77 -5.45 16.43
CA PHE A 378 -5.34 -5.27 16.15
C PHE A 378 -4.47 -6.16 17.05
N HIS A 379 -4.69 -6.12 18.37
CA HIS A 379 -3.91 -6.92 19.30
C HIS A 379 -4.06 -8.41 19.03
N TYR A 380 -5.28 -8.84 18.71
CA TYR A 380 -5.56 -10.22 18.35
C TYR A 380 -4.82 -10.67 17.09
N VAL A 381 -4.91 -9.89 16.00
CA VAL A 381 -4.19 -10.18 14.75
C VAL A 381 -2.68 -10.20 14.98
N ALA A 382 -2.15 -9.23 15.74
CA ALA A 382 -0.74 -9.20 16.12
C ALA A 382 -0.31 -10.48 16.88
N VAL A 383 -1.14 -10.99 17.80
CA VAL A 383 -0.86 -12.25 18.51
C VAL A 383 -0.91 -13.45 17.57
N LYS A 384 -1.84 -13.51 16.61
CA LYS A 384 -1.91 -14.58 15.60
C LYS A 384 -0.63 -14.64 14.78
N PHE A 385 -0.14 -13.50 14.27
CA PHE A 385 1.13 -13.44 13.55
C PHE A 385 2.34 -13.76 14.45
N LYS A 386 2.37 -13.27 15.69
CA LYS A 386 3.44 -13.60 16.65
C LYS A 386 3.52 -15.10 16.93
N ARG A 387 2.37 -15.76 17.16
CA ARG A 387 2.31 -17.21 17.37
C ARG A 387 2.75 -17.98 16.12
N LEU A 388 2.30 -17.56 14.94
CA LEU A 388 2.73 -18.14 13.68
C LEU A 388 4.24 -18.05 13.50
N TYR A 389 4.81 -16.84 13.64
CA TYR A 389 6.26 -16.62 13.52
C TYR A 389 7.03 -17.46 14.54
N ALA A 390 6.66 -17.42 15.82
CA ALA A 390 7.31 -18.21 16.86
C ALA A 390 7.24 -19.72 16.59
N SER A 391 6.14 -20.22 16.00
CA SER A 391 6.02 -21.63 15.62
C SER A 391 6.92 -22.05 14.45
N LEU A 392 7.26 -21.10 13.56
CA LEU A 392 8.08 -21.35 12.37
C LEU A 392 9.57 -21.15 12.63
N THR A 393 9.92 -20.16 13.45
CA THR A 393 11.32 -19.71 13.62
C THR A 393 11.85 -19.85 15.05
N GLY A 394 10.97 -20.04 16.05
CA GLY A 394 11.34 -19.99 17.46
C GLY A 394 11.72 -18.59 17.98
N ARG A 395 11.60 -17.55 17.15
CA ARG A 395 12.05 -16.18 17.45
C ARG A 395 10.89 -15.24 17.77
N LYS A 396 11.22 -14.03 18.22
CA LYS A 396 10.26 -12.99 18.55
C LYS A 396 9.93 -12.15 17.32
N LEU A 397 8.64 -11.97 17.03
CA LEU A 397 8.17 -11.03 16.01
C LEU A 397 7.88 -9.66 16.64
N PHE A 398 8.47 -8.60 16.08
CA PHE A 398 8.11 -7.23 16.42
C PHE A 398 6.91 -6.79 15.60
N VAL A 399 6.02 -5.97 16.18
CA VAL A 399 4.78 -5.55 15.52
C VAL A 399 4.53 -4.07 15.79
N SER A 400 4.21 -3.32 14.73
CA SER A 400 3.81 -1.91 14.80
C SER A 400 2.46 -1.70 14.12
N MET A 401 1.63 -0.84 14.71
CA MET A 401 0.37 -0.37 14.10
C MET A 401 0.70 0.78 13.16
N VAL A 402 0.19 0.72 11.92
CA VAL A 402 0.52 1.74 10.91
C VAL A 402 -0.74 2.30 10.25
N LYS A 403 -0.72 3.61 10.04
CA LYS A 403 -1.59 4.33 9.12
C LYS A 403 -0.71 5.05 8.11
N ALA A 404 -0.48 4.43 6.97
CA ALA A 404 0.53 4.89 6.01
C ALA A 404 0.33 6.30 5.43
N LEU A 405 -0.88 6.86 5.56
CA LEU A 405 -1.19 8.24 5.15
C LEU A 405 -0.89 9.28 6.24
N GLU A 406 -0.65 8.84 7.48
CA GLU A 406 -0.29 9.71 8.61
C GLU A 406 1.24 9.73 8.75
N PRO A 407 1.91 10.89 8.55
CA PRO A 407 3.37 11.00 8.59
C PRO A 407 3.97 10.46 9.91
N ASP A 408 3.41 10.88 11.04
CA ASP A 408 3.88 10.48 12.38
C ASP A 408 3.80 8.96 12.61
N SER A 409 2.81 8.31 12.02
CA SER A 409 2.67 6.86 12.12
C SER A 409 3.80 6.13 11.40
N VAL A 410 4.18 6.58 10.20
CA VAL A 410 5.28 5.99 9.43
C VAL A 410 6.63 6.31 10.07
N ASP A 411 6.83 7.56 10.51
CA ASP A 411 8.03 7.98 11.24
C ASP A 411 8.26 7.14 12.50
N SER A 412 7.21 7.00 13.33
CA SER A 412 7.26 6.19 14.57
C SER A 412 7.60 4.72 14.29
N SER A 413 7.06 4.11 13.23
CA SER A 413 7.35 2.72 12.88
C SER A 413 8.78 2.53 12.37
N LEU A 414 9.32 3.48 11.62
CA LEU A 414 10.72 3.43 11.14
C LEU A 414 11.71 3.74 12.26
N LYS A 415 11.38 4.64 13.19
CA LYS A 415 12.15 4.81 14.42
C LYS A 415 12.14 3.54 15.28
N TYR A 416 10.99 2.86 15.38
CA TYR A 416 10.93 1.58 16.07
C TYR A 416 11.80 0.50 15.39
N ALA A 417 11.82 0.46 14.06
CA ALA A 417 12.75 -0.38 13.29
C ALA A 417 14.21 -0.10 13.65
N ARG A 418 14.59 1.18 13.76
CA ARG A 418 15.94 1.58 14.20
C ARG A 418 16.25 1.06 15.61
N GLU A 419 15.36 1.27 16.57
CA GLU A 419 15.59 0.85 17.96
C GLU A 419 15.76 -0.67 18.10
N ILE A 420 15.02 -1.46 17.30
CA ILE A 420 15.18 -2.92 17.27
C ILE A 420 16.60 -3.30 16.85
N MET A 421 17.13 -2.69 15.79
CA MET A 421 18.48 -2.98 15.30
C MET A 421 19.57 -2.58 16.32
N LYS A 422 19.42 -1.42 16.98
CA LYS A 422 20.37 -0.98 18.01
C LYS A 422 20.47 -1.95 19.19
N TRP A 423 19.31 -2.44 19.67
CA TRP A 423 19.29 -3.39 20.78
C TRP A 423 20.03 -4.69 20.48
N GLU A 424 20.14 -5.11 19.21
CA GLU A 424 20.94 -6.28 18.86
C GLU A 424 22.45 -6.02 18.88
N GLU A 425 22.90 -4.84 18.44
CA GLU A 425 24.31 -4.45 18.50
C GLU A 425 24.82 -4.33 19.94
N GLU A 426 23.97 -3.86 20.86
CA GLU A 426 24.33 -3.66 22.28
C GLU A 426 24.25 -4.93 23.13
N ARG A 427 23.38 -5.90 22.78
CA ARG A 427 23.20 -7.17 23.50
C ARG A 427 24.50 -7.94 23.84
N PRO A 428 25.47 -8.10 22.92
CA PRO A 428 26.74 -8.74 23.27
C PRO A 428 27.57 -7.93 24.28
N ASN A 429 27.51 -6.59 24.25
CA ASN A 429 28.24 -5.72 25.17
C ASN A 429 27.72 -5.82 26.61
N PHE A 430 26.40 -5.98 26.80
CA PHE A 430 25.82 -6.22 28.12
C PHE A 430 26.28 -7.55 28.72
N SER A 431 26.32 -8.62 27.91
CA SER A 431 26.75 -9.95 28.40
C SER A 431 28.22 -9.97 28.87
N LEU A 432 29.11 -9.21 28.22
CA LEU A 432 30.50 -9.06 28.62
C LEU A 432 30.67 -8.21 29.89
N SER A 433 29.79 -7.24 30.11
CA SER A 433 29.82 -6.40 31.32
C SER A 433 29.44 -7.16 32.60
N GLU A 434 28.54 -8.15 32.52
CA GLU A 434 28.17 -8.99 33.67
C GLU A 434 29.32 -9.89 34.15
N TYR A 435 30.18 -10.37 33.25
CA TYR A 435 31.37 -11.16 33.63
C TYR A 435 32.51 -10.30 34.21
N SER A 436 32.56 -9.01 33.89
CA SER A 436 33.54 -8.06 34.43
C SER A 436 33.28 -7.73 35.90
N ILE A 437 32.01 -7.71 36.33
CA ILE A 437 31.63 -7.34 37.71
C ILE A 437 31.96 -8.46 38.73
N TYR A 438 32.09 -9.72 38.30
CA TYR A 438 32.41 -10.84 39.19
C TYR A 438 33.91 -11.14 39.35
N SER A 439 34.80 -10.41 38.67
CA SER A 439 36.24 -10.62 38.80
C SER A 439 36.85 -9.66 39.82
N THR A 440 36.41 -9.73 41.08
CA THR A 440 37.16 -9.14 42.19
C THR A 440 38.22 -10.15 42.64
N GLU A 441 39.47 -9.92 42.25
CA GLU A 441 40.63 -10.69 42.71
C GLU A 441 40.67 -10.73 44.24
N ALA A 442 40.58 -11.93 44.82
CA ALA A 442 40.94 -12.16 46.20
C ALA A 442 42.48 -12.12 46.32
N SER A 443 43.03 -10.94 46.62
CA SER A 443 44.44 -10.78 46.97
C SER A 443 44.71 -11.43 48.33
N SER A 444 45.34 -12.59 48.33
CA SER A 444 45.88 -13.22 49.53
C SER A 444 47.19 -12.55 49.95
N TYR A 445 47.14 -11.80 51.05
CA TYR A 445 48.35 -11.42 51.79
C TYR A 445 48.46 -12.29 53.04
N SER A 446 49.56 -13.06 53.15
CA SER A 446 50.35 -13.26 54.38
C SER A 446 51.53 -14.20 54.08
N PRO A 447 52.76 -13.84 54.49
CA PRO A 447 53.71 -14.80 55.04
C PRO A 447 53.50 -14.96 56.55
#